data_AF-A0AAW9PZE8-F1
#
_entry.id   AF-A0AAW9PZE8-F1
#
_cell.length_a   1.000
_cell.length_b   1.000
_cell.length_c   1.000
_cell.angle_alpha   90.00
_cell.angle_beta   90.00
_cell.angle_gamma   90.00
#
_symmetry.space_group_name_H-M   'P 1'
#
loop_
_entity.id
_entity.type
_entity.pdbx_description
1 polymer ?
#
loop_
_entity_poly.entity_id
_entity_poly.type
_entity_poly.pdbx_seq_one_letter_code
_entity_poly.pdbx_strand_id
1 'polypeptide(L)'
;MQALAPSTDRLKANSDLVTQVQSYLQQLGLYDAGVDGILGQYTQSALFKFSDALSLDMGLDMGLDMGVDPKLGIDFNDRSNSAVNSLLSIPEVVAIVLDRASDSERVFQKFSNIQNTLLQQKFLTEEHLAILDRGVNGSTVTNDSASYSFPASPFKQEIGQYANRLATLPAIAIASYGQIAVSATTNQRVRFTPYPNLGVIPPIDNLSLAFLHPDITEACVCIGSLVDGHIMTRWLGKNMLKNVEFWSSTKILAILHLISKANQVAPKTAIASLLVTDAQKQKGSIAIAEVLQRIVSYEEVGAMTSNALAAMCKQFATPSQLDRWVQQVTGNQALEFKGLYGEPPYISQPVLLDPNTKRTILPPATETHFKNGGSNTLSAYDLTRFISLLGWHHAIPATARLPGAQWHSLQTLVRVMGMDTARYVDAAIATLGLQNQISAPVVISKMGFGRSLIRDRTEATYTAFVQFVDRLAEQTNGEGKLRSFCFTLRAAKQLNDPIQEALEVDARMATEVTEIVRRVVTEELI
;
A
#
# COMPACT_ATOMS: atom_id res chain seq x y z
N MET A 1 28.99 23.23 -0.47
CA MET A 1 29.08 23.64 -1.88
C MET A 1 28.58 22.46 -2.69
N GLN A 2 27.67 22.74 -3.65
CA GLN A 2 26.77 21.83 -4.38
C GLN A 2 25.60 21.26 -3.57
N ALA A 3 24.46 21.94 -3.70
CA ALA A 3 23.14 21.36 -3.53
C ALA A 3 22.96 20.34 -4.65
N LEU A 4 22.70 19.08 -4.29
CA LEU A 4 22.29 18.04 -5.23
C LEU A 4 20.88 18.39 -5.70
N ALA A 5 20.78 19.15 -6.79
CA ALA A 5 19.65 19.04 -7.71
C ALA A 5 19.96 17.86 -8.63
N PRO A 6 19.39 16.65 -8.43
CA PRO A 6 19.75 15.51 -9.24
C PRO A 6 18.76 15.41 -10.41
N SER A 7 19.22 15.64 -11.64
CA SER A 7 18.95 14.75 -12.80
C SER A 7 19.12 15.38 -14.18
N THR A 8 18.91 16.69 -14.36
CA THR A 8 19.02 17.27 -15.72
C THR A 8 20.46 17.49 -16.19
N ASP A 9 21.42 17.66 -15.28
CA ASP A 9 22.81 17.94 -15.66
C ASP A 9 23.54 16.73 -16.25
N ARG A 10 23.17 15.51 -15.84
CA ARG A 10 23.67 14.27 -16.46
C ARG A 10 23.07 14.06 -17.85
N LEU A 11 21.78 14.34 -18.00
CA LEU A 11 21.13 14.32 -19.31
C LEU A 11 21.78 15.36 -20.25
N LYS A 12 22.01 16.60 -19.78
CA LYS A 12 22.72 17.65 -20.55
C LYS A 12 24.12 17.21 -21.01
N ALA A 13 24.81 16.41 -20.21
CA ALA A 13 26.18 16.00 -20.47
C ALA A 13 26.30 14.82 -21.46
N ASN A 14 25.18 14.19 -21.86
CA ASN A 14 25.17 13.02 -22.74
C ASN A 14 24.34 13.28 -24.00
N SER A 15 25.00 13.74 -25.08
CA SER A 15 24.34 14.12 -26.33
C SER A 15 23.57 12.96 -26.97
N ASP A 16 24.12 11.75 -26.93
CA ASP A 16 23.50 10.57 -27.56
C ASP A 16 22.19 10.19 -26.84
N LEU A 17 22.21 10.24 -25.50
CA LEU A 17 21.00 10.03 -24.70
C LEU A 17 19.96 11.13 -24.95
N VAL A 18 20.40 12.38 -25.08
CA VAL A 18 19.49 13.49 -25.41
C VAL A 18 18.88 13.29 -26.80
N THR A 19 19.66 12.88 -27.80
CA THR A 19 19.18 12.53 -29.14
C THR A 19 18.12 11.43 -29.06
N GLN A 20 18.35 10.40 -28.24
CA GLN A 20 17.41 9.32 -28.02
C GLN A 20 16.11 9.81 -27.37
N VAL A 21 16.21 10.59 -26.28
CA VAL A 21 15.05 11.20 -25.60
C VAL A 21 14.26 12.10 -26.54
N GLN A 22 14.93 13.00 -27.27
CA GLN A 22 14.31 13.87 -28.27
C GLN A 22 13.59 13.06 -29.35
N SER A 23 14.20 11.97 -29.83
CA SER A 23 13.59 11.08 -30.82
C SER A 23 12.33 10.40 -30.29
N TYR A 24 12.34 9.90 -29.05
CA TYR A 24 11.14 9.30 -28.44
C TYR A 24 10.05 10.35 -28.16
N LEU A 25 10.41 11.55 -27.70
CA LEU A 25 9.45 12.63 -27.49
C LEU A 25 8.87 13.13 -28.82
N GLN A 26 9.64 13.12 -29.90
CA GLN A 26 9.16 13.44 -31.24
C GLN A 26 8.19 12.36 -31.75
N GLN A 27 8.47 11.08 -31.49
CA GLN A 27 7.53 9.98 -31.80
C GLN A 27 6.20 10.09 -31.05
N LEU A 28 6.23 10.60 -29.81
CA LEU A 28 5.03 10.91 -29.04
C LEU A 28 4.35 12.23 -29.46
N GLY A 29 4.92 12.98 -30.40
CA GLY A 29 4.41 14.29 -30.81
C GLY A 29 4.52 15.39 -29.75
N LEU A 30 5.40 15.21 -28.77
CA LEU A 30 5.60 16.16 -27.67
C LEU A 30 6.77 17.13 -27.95
N TYR A 31 7.61 16.82 -28.95
CA TYR A 31 8.81 17.57 -29.32
C TYR A 31 8.82 17.91 -30.82
N ASP A 32 8.72 19.20 -31.14
CA ASP A 32 8.57 19.70 -32.51
C ASP A 32 9.87 20.27 -33.11
N ALA A 33 10.97 20.26 -32.34
CA ALA A 33 12.27 20.78 -32.79
C ALA A 33 13.15 19.67 -33.41
N GLY A 34 14.24 20.08 -34.05
CA GLY A 34 15.20 19.13 -34.61
C GLY A 34 15.92 18.32 -33.52
N VAL A 35 16.14 17.03 -33.78
CA VAL A 35 16.93 16.17 -32.90
C VAL A 35 18.41 16.54 -33.07
N ASP A 36 18.95 17.27 -32.10
CA ASP A 36 20.30 17.85 -32.12
C ASP A 36 21.21 17.35 -30.99
N GLY A 37 20.67 16.54 -30.06
CA GLY A 37 21.42 16.03 -28.91
C GLY A 37 21.70 17.10 -27.84
N ILE A 38 21.05 18.27 -27.90
CA ILE A 38 21.23 19.36 -26.95
C ILE A 38 20.02 19.46 -26.02
N LEU A 39 20.22 19.33 -24.69
CA LEU A 39 19.14 19.48 -23.72
C LEU A 39 18.82 20.97 -23.48
N GLY A 40 18.23 21.60 -24.50
CA GLY A 40 17.76 22.98 -24.48
C GLY A 40 16.34 23.13 -23.94
N GLN A 41 15.84 24.36 -23.97
CA GLN A 41 14.50 24.72 -23.49
C GLN A 41 13.37 23.90 -24.14
N TYR A 42 13.51 23.56 -25.42
CA TYR A 42 12.50 22.79 -26.16
C TYR A 42 12.41 21.34 -25.66
N THR A 43 13.56 20.69 -25.40
CA THR A 43 13.58 19.31 -24.92
C THR A 43 13.07 19.25 -23.49
N GLN A 44 13.43 20.23 -22.66
CA GLN A 44 12.85 20.36 -21.31
C GLN A 44 11.34 20.58 -21.37
N SER A 45 10.86 21.46 -22.25
CA SER A 45 9.43 21.67 -22.46
C SER A 45 8.71 20.39 -22.90
N ALA A 46 9.31 19.59 -23.79
CA ALA A 46 8.73 18.33 -24.23
C ALA A 46 8.74 17.26 -23.14
N LEU A 47 9.79 17.19 -22.32
CA LEU A 47 9.83 16.33 -21.13
C LEU A 47 8.79 16.75 -20.10
N PHE A 48 8.52 18.05 -19.96
CA PHE A 48 7.40 18.54 -19.16
C PHE A 48 6.06 18.11 -19.75
N LYS A 49 5.84 18.31 -21.06
CA LYS A 49 4.63 17.79 -21.73
C LYS A 49 4.49 16.28 -21.56
N PHE A 50 5.59 15.52 -21.57
CA PHE A 50 5.59 14.07 -21.32
C PHE A 50 5.22 13.73 -19.88
N SER A 51 5.81 14.42 -18.90
CA SER A 51 5.45 14.25 -17.49
C SER A 51 3.99 14.65 -17.23
N ASP A 52 3.50 15.70 -17.89
CA ASP A 52 2.09 16.09 -17.90
C ASP A 52 1.24 14.99 -18.55
N ALA A 53 1.65 14.45 -19.70
CA ALA A 53 0.97 13.35 -20.38
C ALA A 53 0.93 12.09 -19.53
N LEU A 54 2.00 11.66 -18.85
CA LEU A 54 1.97 10.55 -17.88
C LEU A 54 1.05 10.82 -16.68
N SER A 55 0.86 12.10 -16.36
CA SER A 55 -0.11 12.54 -15.37
C SER A 55 -1.54 12.50 -15.91
N LEU A 56 -1.74 12.50 -17.23
CA LEU A 56 -3.02 12.37 -17.90
C LEU A 56 -3.30 10.90 -18.35
N ASP A 57 -2.29 10.09 -18.68
CA ASP A 57 -2.47 8.86 -19.48
C ASP A 57 -2.37 7.53 -18.72
N MET A 58 -1.76 7.43 -17.54
CA MET A 58 -1.67 6.10 -16.86
C MET A 58 -2.95 5.64 -16.15
N GLY A 59 -4.07 6.33 -16.36
CA GLY A 59 -5.37 5.98 -15.78
C GLY A 59 -6.59 6.42 -16.59
N LEU A 60 -6.41 6.96 -17.80
CA LEU A 60 -7.51 7.31 -18.70
C LEU A 60 -7.49 6.33 -19.88
N ASP A 61 -7.88 5.08 -19.62
CA ASP A 61 -8.58 4.29 -20.65
C ASP A 61 -9.99 4.89 -20.79
N MET A 62 -10.06 6.15 -21.25
CA MET A 62 -11.31 6.67 -21.76
C MET A 62 -11.61 5.84 -22.99
N GLY A 63 -12.53 4.88 -22.85
CA GLY A 63 -13.29 4.29 -23.95
C GLY A 63 -14.17 5.33 -24.66
N LEU A 64 -13.67 6.54 -24.86
CA LEU A 64 -14.13 7.48 -25.84
C LEU A 64 -13.18 7.33 -27.02
N ASP A 65 -13.73 6.89 -28.15
CA ASP A 65 -13.17 7.05 -29.49
C ASP A 65 -12.80 8.54 -29.68
N MET A 66 -11.62 8.92 -29.20
CA MET A 66 -10.98 10.19 -29.50
C MET A 66 -10.45 10.03 -30.91
N GLY A 67 -11.34 10.20 -31.89
CA GLY A 67 -11.00 10.19 -33.29
C GLY A 67 -9.77 11.06 -33.56
N VAL A 68 -8.98 10.61 -34.52
CA VAL A 68 -7.77 11.25 -35.05
C VAL A 68 -7.89 12.77 -35.07
N ASP A 69 -6.99 13.51 -34.40
CA ASP A 69 -6.81 14.93 -34.67
C ASP A 69 -6.28 15.08 -36.11
N PRO A 70 -7.09 15.59 -37.06
CA PRO A 70 -6.71 15.61 -38.46
C PRO A 70 -5.56 16.58 -38.77
N LYS A 71 -5.13 17.40 -37.79
CA LYS A 71 -4.03 18.36 -37.97
C LYS A 71 -2.68 17.85 -37.48
N LEU A 72 -2.65 16.82 -36.63
CA LEU A 72 -1.42 16.32 -36.02
C LEU A 72 -1.05 14.90 -36.42
N GLY A 73 -1.99 14.10 -36.94
CA GLY A 73 -1.69 12.76 -37.48
C GLY A 73 -1.19 11.76 -36.45
N ILE A 74 -1.41 12.01 -35.16
CA ILE A 74 -1.06 11.12 -34.05
C ILE A 74 -2.30 10.33 -33.66
N ASP A 75 -2.17 9.00 -33.68
CA ASP A 75 -3.19 8.09 -33.17
C ASP A 75 -2.86 7.75 -31.71
N PHE A 76 -3.53 8.43 -30.77
CA PHE A 76 -3.43 8.14 -29.33
C PHE A 76 -4.01 6.76 -28.97
N ASN A 77 -4.60 6.03 -29.92
CA ASN A 77 -5.04 4.64 -29.74
C ASN A 77 -3.95 3.60 -30.09
N ASP A 78 -2.70 3.99 -30.39
CA ASP A 78 -1.60 3.02 -30.47
C ASP A 78 -1.33 2.42 -29.08
N ARG A 79 -2.00 1.30 -28.82
CA ARG A 79 -2.00 0.54 -27.57
C ARG A 79 -0.65 -0.09 -27.21
N SER A 80 0.40 0.14 -27.99
CA SER A 80 1.69 -0.50 -27.73
C SER A 80 2.40 0.06 -26.50
N ASN A 81 2.03 1.25 -25.97
CA ASN A 81 2.69 1.94 -24.83
C ASN A 81 4.22 1.90 -24.88
N SER A 82 4.79 1.63 -26.05
CA SER A 82 6.14 1.10 -26.18
C SER A 82 7.14 2.24 -26.13
N ALA A 83 6.80 3.36 -26.76
CA ALA A 83 7.51 4.63 -26.64
C ALA A 83 7.45 5.19 -25.21
N VAL A 84 6.29 5.12 -24.54
CA VAL A 84 6.15 5.54 -23.13
C VAL A 84 7.02 4.68 -22.22
N ASN A 85 6.94 3.36 -22.35
CA ASN A 85 7.78 2.42 -21.61
C ASN A 85 9.27 2.61 -21.90
N SER A 86 9.62 2.94 -23.15
CA SER A 86 10.99 3.25 -23.55
C SER A 86 11.49 4.52 -22.87
N LEU A 87 10.70 5.60 -22.83
CA LEU A 87 11.06 6.81 -22.09
C LEU A 87 11.16 6.56 -20.59
N LEU A 88 10.23 5.80 -20.00
CA LEU A 88 10.26 5.44 -18.58
C LEU A 88 11.39 4.45 -18.23
N SER A 89 12.03 3.83 -19.22
CA SER A 89 13.26 3.06 -19.00
C SER A 89 14.49 3.96 -18.81
N ILE A 90 14.41 5.25 -19.20
CA ILE A 90 15.51 6.22 -19.08
C ILE A 90 15.48 6.86 -17.67
N PRO A 91 16.49 6.62 -16.82
CA PRO A 91 16.52 7.09 -15.43
C PRO A 91 16.35 8.62 -15.28
N GLU A 92 16.98 9.39 -16.16
CA GLU A 92 16.92 10.86 -16.14
C GLU A 92 15.50 11.38 -16.44
N VAL A 93 14.73 10.66 -17.26
CA VAL A 93 13.33 11.01 -17.54
C VAL A 93 12.47 10.75 -16.31
N VAL A 94 12.67 9.61 -15.63
CA VAL A 94 11.93 9.29 -14.40
C VAL A 94 12.23 10.29 -13.29
N ALA A 95 13.46 10.79 -13.20
CA ALA A 95 13.79 11.83 -12.24
C ALA A 95 13.04 13.17 -12.48
N ILE A 96 12.73 13.53 -13.73
CA ILE A 96 11.87 14.67 -14.04
C ILE A 96 10.43 14.41 -13.60
N VAL A 97 9.93 13.17 -13.77
CA VAL A 97 8.60 12.78 -13.27
C VAL A 97 8.53 12.87 -11.75
N LEU A 98 9.57 12.39 -11.05
CA LEU A 98 9.70 12.50 -9.59
C LEU A 98 9.73 13.96 -9.12
N ASP A 99 10.47 14.83 -9.79
CA ASP A 99 10.51 16.28 -9.48
C ASP A 99 9.14 16.92 -9.65
N ARG A 100 8.46 16.67 -10.79
CA ARG A 100 7.11 17.21 -11.02
C ARG A 100 6.07 16.70 -10.03
N ALA A 101 6.21 15.46 -9.57
CA ALA A 101 5.33 14.89 -8.57
C ALA A 101 5.52 15.50 -7.16
N SER A 102 6.53 16.35 -6.94
CA SER A 102 6.67 17.08 -5.65
C SER A 102 5.59 18.15 -5.45
N ASP A 103 4.90 18.54 -6.52
CA ASP A 103 3.68 19.36 -6.43
C ASP A 103 2.49 18.45 -6.09
N SER A 104 2.23 18.29 -4.79
CA SER A 104 1.16 17.43 -4.29
C SER A 104 -0.23 17.87 -4.76
N GLU A 105 -0.44 19.17 -5.00
CA GLU A 105 -1.75 19.66 -5.47
C GLU A 105 -1.98 19.23 -6.91
N ARG A 106 -0.95 19.28 -7.75
CA ARG A 106 -1.03 18.76 -9.10
C ARG A 106 -1.32 17.26 -9.14
N VAL A 107 -0.70 16.47 -8.25
CA VAL A 107 -0.99 15.04 -8.11
C VAL A 107 -2.43 14.81 -7.63
N PHE A 108 -2.92 15.63 -6.69
CA PHE A 108 -4.32 15.59 -6.26
C PHE A 108 -5.28 15.88 -7.40
N GLN A 109 -5.06 16.96 -8.16
CA GLN A 109 -5.90 17.32 -9.31
C GLN A 109 -5.92 16.20 -10.35
N LYS A 110 -4.81 15.49 -10.57
CA LYS A 110 -4.79 14.28 -11.42
C LYS A 110 -5.81 13.24 -10.94
N PHE A 111 -5.72 12.82 -9.68
CA PHE A 111 -6.62 11.78 -9.16
C PHE A 111 -8.07 12.26 -9.10
N SER A 112 -8.30 13.50 -8.69
CA SER A 112 -9.62 14.13 -8.65
C SER A 112 -10.26 14.24 -10.04
N ASN A 113 -9.48 14.56 -11.08
CA ASN A 113 -9.99 14.63 -12.45
C ASN A 113 -10.41 13.25 -12.96
N ILE A 114 -9.63 12.20 -12.71
CA ILE A 114 -10.02 10.82 -13.05
C ILE A 114 -11.36 10.46 -12.41
N GLN A 115 -11.51 10.78 -11.12
CA GLN A 115 -12.73 10.53 -10.36
C GLN A 115 -13.93 11.30 -10.95
N ASN A 116 -13.77 12.60 -11.18
CA ASN A 116 -14.82 13.46 -11.71
C ASN A 116 -15.25 13.06 -13.13
N THR A 117 -14.32 12.70 -14.00
CA THR A 117 -14.61 12.23 -15.35
C THR A 117 -15.44 10.94 -15.31
N LEU A 118 -15.04 9.95 -14.49
CA LEU A 118 -15.76 8.69 -14.39
C LEU A 118 -17.12 8.84 -13.69
N LEU A 119 -17.23 9.77 -12.74
CA LEU A 119 -18.52 10.15 -12.14
C LEU A 119 -19.47 10.75 -13.19
N GLN A 120 -18.99 11.69 -14.01
CA GLN A 120 -19.80 12.31 -15.09
C GLN A 120 -20.26 11.27 -16.11
N GLN A 121 -19.43 10.26 -16.38
CA GLN A 121 -19.75 9.13 -17.25
C GLN A 121 -20.61 8.06 -16.54
N LYS A 122 -21.00 8.27 -15.28
CA LYS A 122 -21.82 7.35 -14.47
C LYS A 122 -21.18 5.97 -14.27
N PHE A 123 -19.85 5.91 -14.25
CA PHE A 123 -19.10 4.70 -13.90
C PHE A 123 -18.75 4.63 -12.42
N LEU A 124 -18.84 5.73 -11.68
CA LEU A 124 -18.59 5.76 -10.24
C LEU A 124 -19.87 5.93 -9.44
N THR A 125 -19.85 5.41 -8.22
CA THR A 125 -20.88 5.59 -7.19
C THR A 125 -20.19 5.93 -5.86
N GLU A 126 -20.95 6.19 -4.78
CA GLU A 126 -20.35 6.30 -3.44
C GLU A 126 -19.67 5.00 -2.94
N GLU A 127 -20.01 3.87 -3.58
CA GLU A 127 -19.46 2.54 -3.27
C GLU A 127 -18.40 2.08 -4.28
N HIS A 128 -18.24 2.79 -5.40
CA HIS A 128 -17.30 2.46 -6.48
C HIS A 128 -16.48 3.69 -6.89
N LEU A 129 -15.21 3.70 -6.52
CA LEU A 129 -14.25 4.79 -6.69
C LEU A 129 -13.07 4.37 -7.55
N ALA A 130 -12.46 5.34 -8.24
CA ALA A 130 -11.53 5.06 -9.33
C ALA A 130 -10.17 4.48 -8.90
N ILE A 131 -9.75 4.75 -7.66
CA ILE A 131 -8.47 4.26 -7.14
C ILE A 131 -8.70 3.11 -6.17
N LEU A 132 -9.70 3.22 -5.30
CA LEU A 132 -10.04 2.19 -4.32
C LEU A 132 -10.47 0.87 -4.98
N ASP A 133 -11.30 0.91 -6.04
CA ASP A 133 -11.91 -0.29 -6.62
C ASP A 133 -11.14 -0.92 -7.77
N ARG A 134 -9.88 -0.51 -8.00
CA ARG A 134 -9.04 -1.14 -9.04
C ARG A 134 -8.81 -2.62 -8.79
N GLY A 135 -8.63 -3.02 -7.53
CA GLY A 135 -8.33 -4.40 -7.18
C GLY A 135 -7.00 -4.91 -7.74
N VAL A 136 -6.57 -6.10 -7.31
CA VAL A 136 -5.40 -6.76 -7.93
C VAL A 136 -5.71 -7.26 -9.33
N ASN A 137 -6.94 -7.72 -9.54
CA ASN A 137 -7.36 -8.32 -10.80
C ASN A 137 -7.81 -7.30 -11.84
N GLY A 138 -7.86 -6.01 -11.49
CA GLY A 138 -8.66 -5.05 -12.25
C GLY A 138 -10.13 -5.22 -11.86
N SER A 139 -10.95 -4.28 -12.30
CA SER A 139 -12.40 -4.35 -12.17
C SER A 139 -13.04 -3.75 -13.42
N THR A 140 -14.23 -4.22 -13.78
CA THR A 140 -14.99 -3.64 -14.88
C THR A 140 -16.30 -3.13 -14.31
N VAL A 141 -16.59 -1.84 -14.54
CA VAL A 141 -17.86 -1.24 -14.21
C VAL A 141 -18.63 -1.00 -15.49
N THR A 142 -19.88 -1.45 -15.51
CA THR A 142 -20.77 -1.31 -16.66
C THR A 142 -21.90 -0.36 -16.30
N ASN A 143 -22.20 0.58 -17.17
CA ASN A 143 -23.44 1.36 -17.13
C ASN A 143 -24.35 0.96 -18.30
N ASP A 144 -25.50 1.60 -18.44
CA ASP A 144 -26.51 1.28 -19.46
C ASP A 144 -26.01 1.39 -20.91
N SER A 145 -24.87 2.05 -21.15
CA SER A 145 -24.40 2.42 -22.50
C SER A 145 -22.96 2.00 -22.81
N ALA A 146 -22.15 1.67 -21.79
CA ALA A 146 -20.72 1.43 -21.94
C ALA A 146 -20.14 0.61 -20.75
N SER A 147 -18.91 0.15 -20.93
CA SER A 147 -18.13 -0.52 -19.89
C SER A 147 -16.78 0.18 -19.73
N TYR A 148 -16.37 0.41 -18.49
CA TYR A 148 -15.05 0.94 -18.15
C TYR A 148 -14.27 -0.12 -17.37
N SER A 149 -13.02 -0.38 -17.76
CA SER A 149 -12.17 -1.38 -17.10
C SER A 149 -11.01 -0.70 -16.39
N PHE A 150 -10.96 -0.84 -15.08
CA PHE A 150 -9.80 -0.49 -14.27
C PHE A 150 -8.68 -1.50 -14.51
N PRO A 151 -7.44 -1.05 -14.75
CA PRO A 151 -6.33 -1.95 -15.01
C PRO A 151 -5.98 -2.78 -13.77
N ALA A 152 -5.57 -4.02 -14.01
CA ALA A 152 -5.04 -4.88 -12.97
C ALA A 152 -3.74 -4.35 -12.39
N SER A 153 -3.39 -4.83 -11.20
CA SER A 153 -2.10 -4.53 -10.57
C SER A 153 -0.94 -4.94 -11.50
N PRO A 154 0.04 -4.05 -11.77
CA PRO A 154 1.24 -4.42 -12.52
C PRO A 154 2.07 -5.50 -11.79
N PHE A 155 1.83 -5.70 -10.50
CA PHE A 155 2.53 -6.67 -9.66
C PHE A 155 1.71 -7.93 -9.38
N LYS A 156 0.58 -8.14 -10.06
CA LYS A 156 -0.26 -9.33 -9.86
C LYS A 156 0.53 -10.65 -9.96
N GLN A 157 1.39 -10.77 -10.97
CA GLN A 157 2.20 -11.97 -11.19
C GLN A 157 3.32 -12.14 -10.15
N GLU A 158 3.64 -11.08 -9.40
CA GLU A 158 4.71 -11.04 -8.41
C GLU A 158 4.24 -11.54 -7.02
N ILE A 159 2.93 -11.55 -6.76
CA ILE A 159 2.34 -11.87 -5.45
C ILE A 159 2.78 -13.25 -4.93
N GLY A 160 2.89 -14.24 -5.82
CA GLY A 160 3.35 -15.58 -5.47
C GLY A 160 4.76 -15.60 -4.85
N GLN A 161 5.61 -14.61 -5.21
CA GLN A 161 7.00 -14.48 -4.75
C GLN A 161 7.15 -13.61 -3.51
N TYR A 162 6.12 -12.90 -3.05
CA TYR A 162 6.23 -11.96 -1.92
C TYR A 162 6.78 -12.63 -0.67
N ALA A 163 6.25 -13.80 -0.30
CA ALA A 163 6.74 -14.54 0.86
C ALA A 163 8.22 -14.95 0.69
N ASN A 164 8.63 -15.39 -0.49
CA ASN A 164 10.03 -15.77 -0.70
C ASN A 164 10.96 -14.57 -0.52
N ARG A 165 10.58 -13.41 -1.08
CA ARG A 165 11.33 -12.15 -0.98
C ARG A 165 11.47 -11.64 0.45
N LEU A 166 10.43 -11.79 1.27
CA LEU A 166 10.47 -11.40 2.68
C LEU A 166 11.21 -12.40 3.58
N ALA A 167 11.34 -13.65 3.14
CA ALA A 167 12.09 -14.68 3.86
C ALA A 167 13.60 -14.59 3.63
N THR A 168 14.02 -14.03 2.49
CA THR A 168 15.42 -13.90 2.09
C THR A 168 15.94 -12.49 2.34
N LEU A 169 17.11 -12.37 2.95
CA LEU A 169 17.83 -11.10 2.96
C LEU A 169 18.23 -10.73 1.51
N PRO A 170 18.27 -9.43 1.17
CA PRO A 170 18.78 -8.96 -0.11
C PRO A 170 20.20 -9.47 -0.38
N ALA A 171 20.54 -9.61 -1.67
CA ALA A 171 21.90 -9.94 -2.08
C ALA A 171 22.91 -8.86 -1.62
N ILE A 172 24.18 -9.25 -1.46
CA ILE A 172 25.27 -8.36 -0.99
C ILE A 172 25.43 -7.11 -1.86
N ALA A 173 25.12 -7.19 -3.16
CA ALA A 173 25.22 -6.09 -4.11
C ALA A 173 24.03 -5.09 -4.05
N ILE A 174 23.18 -5.17 -3.03
CA ILE A 174 22.06 -4.26 -2.81
C ILE A 174 22.35 -3.44 -1.55
N ALA A 175 22.53 -2.14 -1.73
CA ALA A 175 22.72 -1.19 -0.66
C ALA A 175 21.42 -0.94 0.13
N SER A 176 21.55 -0.51 1.38
CA SER A 176 20.44 0.08 2.16
C SER A 176 20.86 1.46 2.67
N TYR A 177 20.04 2.13 3.49
CA TYR A 177 20.38 3.46 4.02
C TYR A 177 21.57 3.43 5.00
N GLY A 178 21.90 2.26 5.56
CA GLY A 178 22.84 2.13 6.65
C GLY A 178 22.26 2.60 7.99
N GLN A 179 23.10 2.62 9.03
CA GLN A 179 22.67 3.08 10.36
C GLN A 179 22.52 4.61 10.40
N ILE A 180 23.30 5.33 9.59
CA ILE A 180 23.27 6.78 9.47
C ILE A 180 23.15 7.12 7.99
N ALA A 181 22.16 7.94 7.66
CA ALA A 181 21.95 8.47 6.31
C ALA A 181 21.86 10.00 6.34
N VAL A 182 21.94 10.65 5.19
CA VAL A 182 21.80 12.10 5.07
C VAL A 182 20.52 12.38 4.28
N SER A 183 19.60 13.13 4.88
CA SER A 183 18.35 13.54 4.21
C SER A 183 18.67 14.45 3.02
N ALA A 184 18.10 14.16 1.85
CA ALA A 184 18.35 14.92 0.63
C ALA A 184 17.85 16.38 0.73
N THR A 185 16.78 16.64 1.49
CA THR A 185 16.18 17.98 1.61
C THR A 185 16.90 18.85 2.63
N THR A 186 17.17 18.29 3.81
CA THR A 186 17.67 19.07 4.96
C THR A 186 19.19 19.02 5.09
N ASN A 187 19.84 18.09 4.38
CA ASN A 187 21.26 17.74 4.56
C ASN A 187 21.62 17.37 6.01
N GLN A 188 20.62 16.97 6.81
CA GLN A 188 20.81 16.53 8.18
C GLN A 188 21.14 15.04 8.22
N ARG A 189 22.02 14.67 9.15
CA ARG A 189 22.30 13.28 9.47
C ARG A 189 21.15 12.69 10.26
N VAL A 190 20.65 11.57 9.78
CA VAL A 190 19.59 10.83 10.43
C VAL A 190 20.12 9.48 10.86
N ARG A 191 19.77 9.09 12.08
CA ARG A 191 20.09 7.79 12.63
C ARG A 191 18.87 6.86 12.60
N PHE A 192 19.05 5.69 12.01
CA PHE A 192 18.14 4.55 12.18
C PHE A 192 18.50 3.81 13.47
N THR A 193 17.47 3.36 14.19
CA THR A 193 17.62 2.69 15.49
C THR A 193 17.17 1.24 15.42
N PRO A 194 17.68 0.33 16.28
CA PRO A 194 17.22 -1.05 16.28
C PRO A 194 15.70 -1.16 16.39
N TYR A 195 15.11 -2.11 15.67
CA TYR A 195 13.67 -2.35 15.73
C TYR A 195 13.23 -2.59 17.20
N PRO A 196 12.18 -1.91 17.69
CA PRO A 196 11.87 -1.92 19.12
C PRO A 196 11.33 -3.29 19.55
N ASN A 197 11.58 -3.67 20.81
CA ASN A 197 11.01 -4.87 21.41
C ASN A 197 9.48 -4.81 21.49
N LEU A 198 8.82 -5.96 21.67
CA LEU A 198 7.38 -5.99 21.92
C LEU A 198 7.03 -5.16 23.17
N GLY A 199 5.90 -4.46 23.12
CA GLY A 199 5.42 -3.65 24.24
C GLY A 199 6.14 -2.30 24.41
N VAL A 200 7.12 -1.99 23.54
CA VAL A 200 7.87 -0.72 23.57
C VAL A 200 7.45 0.14 22.38
N ILE A 201 6.96 1.34 22.69
CA ILE A 201 6.75 2.38 21.69
C ILE A 201 8.11 3.06 21.40
N PRO A 202 8.61 3.04 20.16
CA PRO A 202 9.86 3.71 19.80
C PRO A 202 9.71 5.24 19.88
N PRO A 203 10.82 5.99 19.87
CA PRO A 203 10.76 7.42 19.55
C PRO A 203 10.15 7.61 18.15
N ILE A 204 9.10 8.42 18.05
CA ILE A 204 8.44 8.74 16.77
C ILE A 204 8.59 10.24 16.52
N ASP A 205 9.19 10.58 15.39
CA ASP A 205 9.32 11.96 14.91
C ASP A 205 7.96 12.49 14.44
N ASN A 206 7.49 13.56 15.06
CA ASN A 206 6.17 14.14 14.82
C ASN A 206 6.18 15.33 13.83
N LEU A 207 7.33 15.68 13.26
CA LEU A 207 7.48 16.83 12.35
C LEU A 207 7.68 16.41 10.90
N SER A 208 8.36 15.28 10.65
CA SER A 208 8.72 14.86 9.29
C SER A 208 7.54 14.46 8.40
N LEU A 209 6.32 14.33 8.95
CA LEU A 209 5.09 14.13 8.18
C LEU A 209 4.23 15.41 8.04
N ALA A 210 4.79 16.59 8.33
CA ALA A 210 4.07 17.86 8.22
C ALA A 210 3.65 18.23 6.79
N PHE A 211 4.23 17.59 5.77
CA PHE A 211 3.82 17.76 4.37
C PHE A 211 2.46 17.12 4.06
N LEU A 212 2.01 16.16 4.88
CA LEU A 212 0.74 15.46 4.63
C LEU A 212 -0.44 16.42 4.76
N HIS A 213 -1.32 16.44 3.77
CA HIS A 213 -2.50 17.30 3.76
C HIS A 213 -3.34 17.18 5.04
N PRO A 214 -4.01 18.25 5.52
CA PRO A 214 -4.85 18.21 6.72
C PRO A 214 -5.93 17.12 6.73
N ASP A 215 -6.46 16.74 5.57
CA ASP A 215 -7.44 15.65 5.43
C ASP A 215 -6.86 14.28 5.83
N ILE A 216 -5.53 14.10 5.82
CA ILE A 216 -4.86 12.98 6.50
C ILE A 216 -4.75 13.32 7.98
N THR A 217 -5.73 12.85 8.75
CA THR A 217 -5.90 13.22 10.16
C THR A 217 -4.96 12.46 11.09
N GLU A 218 -4.66 11.20 10.78
CA GLU A 218 -3.72 10.36 11.52
C GLU A 218 -2.80 9.61 10.54
N ALA A 219 -1.50 9.60 10.81
CA ALA A 219 -0.51 8.89 10.02
C ALA A 219 0.64 8.37 10.88
N CYS A 220 1.16 7.21 10.49
CA CYS A 220 2.46 6.72 10.96
C CYS A 220 3.19 6.08 9.77
N VAL A 221 4.48 6.37 9.64
CA VAL A 221 5.37 5.79 8.63
C VAL A 221 6.59 5.24 9.36
N CYS A 222 7.00 4.02 9.03
CA CYS A 222 8.22 3.41 9.51
C CYS A 222 9.10 3.03 8.33
N ILE A 223 10.30 3.60 8.27
CA ILE A 223 11.29 3.33 7.22
C ILE A 223 12.31 2.35 7.77
N GLY A 224 12.58 1.29 7.02
CA GLY A 224 13.56 0.27 7.34
C GLY A 224 14.88 0.47 6.59
N SER A 225 15.98 0.20 7.28
CA SER A 225 17.33 0.16 6.75
C SER A 225 18.01 -1.12 7.20
N LEU A 226 18.49 -1.94 6.27
CA LEU A 226 19.15 -3.21 6.60
C LEU A 226 20.61 -2.95 6.95
N VAL A 227 21.02 -3.35 8.16
CA VAL A 227 22.38 -3.24 8.68
C VAL A 227 22.75 -4.57 9.33
N ASP A 228 23.82 -5.21 8.84
CA ASP A 228 24.31 -6.50 9.36
C ASP A 228 23.22 -7.59 9.44
N GLY A 229 22.35 -7.65 8.43
CA GLY A 229 21.25 -8.61 8.37
C GLY A 229 20.05 -8.30 9.26
N HIS A 230 20.07 -7.16 9.96
CA HIS A 230 18.99 -6.70 10.83
C HIS A 230 18.37 -5.40 10.34
N ILE A 231 17.05 -5.28 10.44
CA ILE A 231 16.37 -4.04 10.12
C ILE A 231 16.53 -3.03 11.27
N MET A 232 17.12 -1.88 10.95
CA MET A 232 17.08 -0.66 11.73
C MET A 232 15.92 0.19 11.22
N THR A 233 15.32 1.01 12.08
CA THR A 233 14.10 1.76 11.76
C THR A 233 14.15 3.22 12.15
N ARG A 234 13.41 4.02 11.40
CA ARG A 234 13.00 5.39 11.73
C ARG A 234 11.47 5.45 11.71
N TRP A 235 10.89 5.97 12.79
CA TRP A 235 9.44 6.11 12.93
C TRP A 235 9.04 7.58 12.82
N LEU A 236 8.04 7.86 12.00
CA LEU A 236 7.51 9.18 11.70
C LEU A 236 6.00 9.18 11.96
N GLY A 237 5.43 10.31 12.37
CA GLY A 237 4.03 10.37 12.80
C GLY A 237 3.35 11.72 12.64
N LYS A 238 2.04 11.67 12.41
CA LYS A 238 1.10 12.80 12.51
C LYS A 238 -0.09 12.29 13.32
N ASN A 239 -0.32 12.81 14.53
CA ASN A 239 -1.32 12.28 15.47
C ASN A 239 -1.24 10.74 15.64
N MET A 240 -0.03 10.19 15.55
CA MET A 240 0.25 8.77 15.35
C MET A 240 -0.18 7.84 16.49
N LEU A 241 -0.28 8.35 17.72
CA LEU A 241 -0.71 7.62 18.92
C LEU A 241 -2.16 7.92 19.32
N LYS A 242 -2.88 8.73 18.54
CA LYS A 242 -4.28 9.05 18.82
C LYS A 242 -5.16 7.84 18.49
N ASN A 243 -5.90 7.35 19.48
CA ASN A 243 -6.77 6.20 19.31
C ASN A 243 -8.09 6.62 18.65
N VAL A 244 -8.36 6.05 17.49
CA VAL A 244 -9.55 6.28 16.66
C VAL A 244 -9.94 4.98 15.96
N GLU A 245 -11.10 4.95 15.32
CA GLU A 245 -11.50 3.79 14.52
C GLU A 245 -10.72 3.75 13.20
N PHE A 246 -10.09 2.61 12.92
CA PHE A 246 -9.39 2.34 11.66
C PHE A 246 -10.14 1.37 10.74
N TRP A 247 -11.47 1.26 10.92
CA TRP A 247 -12.35 0.45 10.07
C TRP A 247 -11.81 -0.97 9.79
N SER A 248 -11.95 -1.45 8.56
CA SER A 248 -11.51 -2.78 8.13
C SER A 248 -9.98 -2.97 8.13
N SER A 249 -9.18 -1.90 8.21
CA SER A 249 -7.71 -2.02 8.33
C SER A 249 -7.30 -2.80 9.58
N THR A 250 -8.16 -2.81 10.62
CA THR A 250 -7.93 -3.50 11.89
C THR A 250 -8.17 -5.02 11.83
N LYS A 251 -8.79 -5.54 10.76
CA LYS A 251 -9.14 -6.97 10.63
C LYS A 251 -7.92 -7.89 10.63
N ILE A 252 -6.76 -7.39 10.20
CA ILE A 252 -5.50 -8.13 10.20
C ILE A 252 -5.06 -8.55 11.61
N LEU A 253 -5.46 -7.81 12.65
CA LEU A 253 -5.03 -8.07 14.03
C LEU A 253 -5.60 -9.40 14.56
N ALA A 254 -6.89 -9.65 14.32
CA ALA A 254 -7.53 -10.91 14.73
C ALA A 254 -6.93 -12.11 13.99
N ILE A 255 -6.58 -11.93 12.70
CA ILE A 255 -5.92 -12.96 11.90
C ILE A 255 -4.52 -13.27 12.45
N LEU A 256 -3.71 -12.25 12.70
CA LEU A 256 -2.35 -12.42 13.25
C LEU A 256 -2.37 -13.07 14.65
N HIS A 257 -3.35 -12.71 15.49
CA HIS A 257 -3.55 -13.37 16.77
C HIS A 257 -3.91 -14.85 16.60
N LEU A 258 -4.84 -15.17 15.69
CA LEU A 258 -5.25 -16.54 15.38
C LEU A 258 -4.04 -17.37 14.89
N ILE A 259 -3.24 -16.85 13.96
CA ILE A 259 -2.01 -17.50 13.48
C ILE A 259 -1.06 -17.78 14.65
N SER A 260 -0.80 -16.75 15.46
CA SER A 260 0.09 -16.83 16.61
C SER A 260 -0.35 -17.93 17.59
N LYS A 261 -1.64 -18.00 17.91
CA LYS A 261 -2.20 -19.02 18.81
C LYS A 261 -2.20 -20.41 18.20
N ALA A 262 -2.59 -20.55 16.94
CA ALA A 262 -2.59 -21.84 16.25
C ALA A 262 -1.17 -22.44 16.21
N ASN A 263 -0.17 -21.62 15.90
CA ASN A 263 1.22 -22.06 15.86
C ASN A 263 1.81 -22.33 17.25
N GLN A 264 1.33 -21.68 18.32
CA GLN A 264 1.72 -22.05 19.69
C GLN A 264 1.25 -23.48 20.04
N VAL A 265 0.05 -23.88 19.58
CA VAL A 265 -0.50 -25.22 19.83
C VAL A 265 0.11 -26.27 18.89
N ALA A 266 0.31 -25.92 17.63
CA ALA A 266 0.80 -26.81 16.58
C ALA A 266 1.85 -26.12 15.70
N PRO A 267 3.11 -25.99 16.17
CA PRO A 267 4.14 -25.16 15.52
C PRO A 267 4.60 -25.68 14.15
N LYS A 268 4.34 -26.94 13.83
CA LYS A 268 4.70 -27.54 12.53
C LYS A 268 3.53 -27.57 11.54
N THR A 269 2.33 -27.18 11.96
CA THR A 269 1.14 -27.24 11.12
C THR A 269 0.92 -25.88 10.46
N ALA A 270 0.97 -25.85 9.13
CA ALA A 270 0.71 -24.64 8.37
C ALA A 270 -0.75 -24.22 8.52
N ILE A 271 -1.00 -22.94 8.79
CA ILE A 271 -2.38 -22.47 8.94
C ILE A 271 -3.22 -22.78 7.70
N ALA A 272 -2.65 -22.67 6.49
CA ALA A 272 -3.37 -22.91 5.24
C ALA A 272 -3.97 -24.32 5.11
N SER A 273 -3.47 -25.32 5.86
CA SER A 273 -4.02 -26.69 5.82
C SER A 273 -5.18 -26.91 6.78
N LEU A 274 -5.60 -25.91 7.55
CA LEU A 274 -6.63 -26.03 8.58
C LEU A 274 -8.02 -25.67 8.05
N LEU A 275 -9.04 -26.21 8.71
CA LEU A 275 -10.44 -25.89 8.46
C LEU A 275 -11.01 -25.10 9.64
N VAL A 276 -11.89 -24.15 9.35
CA VAL A 276 -12.82 -23.59 10.32
C VAL A 276 -14.12 -24.39 10.23
N THR A 277 -14.59 -24.91 11.37
CA THR A 277 -15.84 -25.66 11.46
C THR A 277 -16.74 -25.06 12.54
N ASP A 278 -18.03 -25.29 12.43
CA ASP A 278 -19.01 -24.85 13.40
C ASP A 278 -19.19 -25.91 14.49
N ALA A 279 -18.91 -25.55 15.74
CA ALA A 279 -19.12 -26.44 16.89
C ALA A 279 -20.59 -26.92 16.98
N GLN A 280 -21.54 -26.12 16.49
CA GLN A 280 -22.97 -26.42 16.49
C GLN A 280 -23.43 -27.17 15.22
N LYS A 281 -22.51 -27.40 14.26
CA LYS A 281 -22.74 -28.08 12.98
C LYS A 281 -23.89 -27.48 12.15
N GLN A 282 -24.18 -26.20 12.30
CA GLN A 282 -25.18 -25.48 11.50
C GLN A 282 -24.60 -25.04 10.15
N LYS A 283 -23.29 -24.82 10.10
CA LYS A 283 -22.56 -24.45 8.88
C LYS A 283 -21.52 -25.49 8.49
N GLY A 284 -21.25 -25.57 7.18
CA GLY A 284 -20.19 -26.40 6.62
C GLY A 284 -18.79 -25.95 7.06
N SER A 285 -17.80 -26.81 6.86
CA SER A 285 -16.40 -26.46 7.13
C SER A 285 -15.81 -25.68 5.96
N ILE A 286 -14.98 -24.69 6.25
CA ILE A 286 -14.35 -23.81 5.26
C ILE A 286 -12.84 -23.83 5.47
N ALA A 287 -12.05 -23.84 4.39
CA ALA A 287 -10.61 -23.72 4.49
C ALA A 287 -10.23 -22.36 5.06
N ILE A 288 -9.37 -22.31 6.08
CA ILE A 288 -8.97 -21.02 6.67
C ILE A 288 -8.28 -20.12 5.64
N ALA A 289 -7.55 -20.68 4.67
CA ALA A 289 -6.95 -19.90 3.58
C ALA A 289 -8.01 -19.11 2.78
N GLU A 290 -9.16 -19.73 2.50
CA GLU A 290 -10.29 -19.07 1.83
C GLU A 290 -10.89 -17.98 2.73
N VAL A 291 -11.07 -18.25 4.02
CA VAL A 291 -11.53 -17.25 5.00
C VAL A 291 -10.62 -16.01 4.99
N LEU A 292 -9.30 -16.21 5.06
CA LEU A 292 -8.34 -15.11 5.05
C LEU A 292 -8.39 -14.34 3.73
N GLN A 293 -8.44 -15.04 2.59
CA GLN A 293 -8.55 -14.40 1.28
C GLN A 293 -9.77 -13.49 1.21
N ARG A 294 -10.97 -13.99 1.52
CA ARG A 294 -12.23 -13.23 1.44
C ARG A 294 -12.28 -12.02 2.37
N ILE A 295 -11.65 -12.09 3.55
CA ILE A 295 -11.53 -10.93 4.46
C ILE A 295 -10.79 -9.78 3.78
N VAL A 296 -9.80 -10.09 2.94
CA VAL A 296 -8.91 -9.12 2.32
C VAL A 296 -9.37 -8.70 0.92
N SER A 297 -9.80 -9.64 0.08
CA SER A 297 -10.21 -9.40 -1.32
C SER A 297 -11.63 -8.87 -1.45
N TYR A 298 -12.44 -8.91 -0.38
CA TYR A 298 -13.88 -8.58 -0.43
C TYR A 298 -14.66 -9.42 -1.45
N GLU A 299 -14.19 -10.64 -1.76
CA GLU A 299 -14.94 -11.61 -2.56
C GLU A 299 -16.04 -12.24 -1.69
N GLU A 300 -17.22 -11.60 -1.66
CA GLU A 300 -18.33 -12.01 -0.80
C GLU A 300 -19.25 -13.03 -1.49
N VAL A 301 -19.70 -14.04 -0.74
CA VAL A 301 -20.67 -15.05 -1.23
C VAL A 301 -21.70 -15.32 -0.15
N GLY A 302 -22.96 -14.95 -0.40
CA GLY A 302 -24.05 -15.08 0.55
C GLY A 302 -23.75 -14.34 1.85
N ALA A 303 -23.78 -15.06 2.98
CA ALA A 303 -23.48 -14.48 4.30
C ALA A 303 -21.96 -14.41 4.63
N MET A 304 -21.07 -14.84 3.73
CA MET A 304 -19.61 -14.78 3.94
C MET A 304 -19.05 -13.42 3.49
N THR A 305 -19.38 -12.37 4.24
CA THR A 305 -18.84 -11.02 4.05
C THR A 305 -17.48 -10.88 4.70
N SER A 306 -16.69 -9.87 4.29
CA SER A 306 -15.40 -9.56 4.94
C SER A 306 -15.59 -9.25 6.43
N ASN A 307 -16.67 -8.54 6.79
CA ASN A 307 -17.00 -8.21 8.18
C ASN A 307 -17.36 -9.44 9.01
N ALA A 308 -18.27 -10.31 8.53
CA ALA A 308 -18.72 -11.49 9.24
C ALA A 308 -17.58 -12.52 9.43
N LEU A 309 -16.71 -12.68 8.43
CA LEU A 309 -15.55 -13.57 8.53
C LEU A 309 -14.48 -13.02 9.48
N ALA A 310 -14.20 -11.72 9.46
CA ALA A 310 -13.29 -11.11 10.42
C ALA A 310 -13.84 -11.13 11.86
N ALA A 311 -15.15 -10.95 12.01
CA ALA A 311 -15.84 -11.12 13.29
C ALA A 311 -15.75 -12.57 13.80
N MET A 312 -15.83 -13.57 12.90
CA MET A 312 -15.59 -14.98 13.22
C MET A 312 -14.15 -15.22 13.70
N CYS A 313 -13.14 -14.62 13.07
CA CYS A 313 -11.75 -14.73 13.55
C CYS A 313 -11.57 -14.21 14.98
N LYS A 314 -12.33 -13.18 15.40
CA LYS A 314 -12.31 -12.71 16.79
C LYS A 314 -12.83 -13.75 17.79
N GLN A 315 -13.71 -14.66 17.38
CA GLN A 315 -14.30 -15.67 18.27
C GLN A 315 -13.33 -16.79 18.69
N PHE A 316 -12.06 -16.75 18.26
CA PHE A 316 -10.99 -17.61 18.79
C PHE A 316 -10.27 -17.02 20.02
N ALA A 317 -10.68 -15.84 20.47
CA ALA A 317 -10.16 -15.17 21.67
C ALA A 317 -11.29 -14.48 22.41
N THR A 318 -11.18 -14.33 23.74
CA THR A 318 -12.09 -13.43 24.44
C THR A 318 -11.75 -11.96 24.13
N PRO A 319 -12.71 -11.02 24.26
CA PRO A 319 -12.43 -9.60 24.03
C PRO A 319 -11.23 -9.09 24.84
N SER A 320 -11.17 -9.44 26.13
CA SER A 320 -10.08 -9.05 27.02
C SER A 320 -8.74 -9.73 26.68
N GLN A 321 -8.74 -10.91 26.08
CA GLN A 321 -7.49 -11.57 25.64
C GLN A 321 -6.93 -10.87 24.39
N LEU A 322 -7.79 -10.59 23.41
CA LEU A 322 -7.37 -9.97 22.16
C LEU A 322 -6.88 -8.54 22.39
N ASP A 323 -7.61 -7.76 23.19
CA ASP A 323 -7.25 -6.40 23.60
C ASP A 323 -5.86 -6.32 24.25
N ARG A 324 -5.64 -7.15 25.28
CA ARG A 324 -4.34 -7.23 25.97
C ARG A 324 -3.22 -7.68 25.06
N TRP A 325 -3.48 -8.60 24.13
CA TRP A 325 -2.45 -9.05 23.20
C TRP A 325 -1.99 -7.91 22.27
N VAL A 326 -2.92 -7.09 21.77
CA VAL A 326 -2.58 -5.90 20.97
C VAL A 326 -1.74 -4.93 21.81
N GLN A 327 -2.17 -4.60 23.03
CA GLN A 327 -1.43 -3.73 23.96
C GLN A 327 -0.02 -4.25 24.26
N GLN A 328 0.14 -5.57 24.43
CA GLN A 328 1.43 -6.22 24.68
C GLN A 328 2.36 -6.20 23.46
N VAL A 329 1.81 -6.27 22.25
CA VAL A 329 2.63 -6.23 21.02
C VAL A 329 3.10 -4.80 20.73
N THR A 330 2.22 -3.82 20.87
CA THR A 330 2.51 -2.43 20.45
C THR A 330 3.06 -1.54 21.56
N GLY A 331 2.69 -1.82 22.81
CA GLY A 331 2.99 -1.00 23.99
C GLY A 331 1.94 0.07 24.28
N ASN A 332 0.99 0.33 23.37
CA ASN A 332 -0.05 1.33 23.57
C ASN A 332 -1.14 0.82 24.50
N GLN A 333 -1.05 1.16 25.78
CA GLN A 333 -2.01 0.74 26.81
C GLN A 333 -3.36 1.48 26.74
N ALA A 334 -3.47 2.54 25.93
CA ALA A 334 -4.68 3.35 25.84
C ALA A 334 -5.66 2.86 24.77
N LEU A 335 -5.27 1.87 23.96
CA LEU A 335 -6.12 1.34 22.88
C LEU A 335 -7.25 0.46 23.42
N GLU A 336 -8.28 0.27 22.60
CA GLU A 336 -9.33 -0.71 22.83
C GLU A 336 -9.61 -1.53 21.55
N PHE A 337 -9.51 -2.85 21.62
CA PHE A 337 -9.76 -3.75 20.48
C PHE A 337 -10.73 -4.88 20.82
N LYS A 338 -11.94 -4.52 21.22
CA LYS A 338 -12.98 -5.43 21.72
C LYS A 338 -14.22 -5.51 20.81
N GLY A 339 -14.46 -4.50 19.98
CA GLY A 339 -15.65 -4.40 19.14
C GLY A 339 -15.72 -5.38 17.96
N LEU A 340 -16.91 -5.54 17.38
CA LEU A 340 -17.11 -6.25 16.11
C LEU A 340 -16.96 -5.30 14.89
N TYR A 341 -17.26 -5.79 13.69
CA TYR A 341 -17.18 -5.04 12.43
C TYR A 341 -18.57 -4.72 11.86
N GLY A 342 -19.51 -4.29 12.72
CA GLY A 342 -20.89 -3.97 12.30
C GLY A 342 -21.81 -5.18 12.04
N GLU A 343 -21.25 -6.37 11.84
CA GLU A 343 -21.97 -7.61 11.53
C GLU A 343 -21.72 -8.73 12.55
N PRO A 344 -22.68 -9.68 12.72
CA PRO A 344 -22.43 -10.89 13.50
C PRO A 344 -21.37 -11.77 12.83
N PRO A 345 -20.64 -12.60 13.61
CA PRO A 345 -19.68 -13.55 13.04
C PRO A 345 -20.37 -14.57 12.12
N TYR A 346 -19.70 -14.96 11.03
CA TYR A 346 -20.24 -16.00 10.14
C TYR A 346 -20.46 -17.33 10.89
N ILE A 347 -19.50 -17.77 11.70
CA ILE A 347 -19.68 -18.85 12.68
C ILE A 347 -19.45 -18.26 14.07
N SER A 348 -20.47 -18.31 14.94
CA SER A 348 -20.40 -17.73 16.28
C SER A 348 -19.56 -18.55 17.26
N GLN A 349 -19.40 -19.85 17.00
CA GLN A 349 -18.62 -20.79 17.82
C GLN A 349 -17.64 -21.57 16.93
N PRO A 350 -16.65 -20.90 16.32
CA PRO A 350 -15.77 -21.54 15.36
C PRO A 350 -14.73 -22.42 16.06
N VAL A 351 -14.43 -23.56 15.45
CA VAL A 351 -13.34 -24.46 15.84
C VAL A 351 -12.34 -24.51 14.70
N LEU A 352 -11.06 -24.32 15.01
CA LEU A 352 -9.97 -24.50 14.05
C LEU A 352 -9.50 -25.95 14.15
N LEU A 353 -9.71 -26.71 13.08
CA LEU A 353 -9.54 -28.15 13.02
C LEU A 353 -8.42 -28.51 12.04
N ASP A 354 -7.56 -29.44 12.43
CA ASP A 354 -6.67 -30.13 11.49
C ASP A 354 -7.45 -31.27 10.80
N PRO A 355 -7.69 -31.20 9.48
CA PRO A 355 -8.49 -32.20 8.78
C PRO A 355 -7.81 -33.57 8.70
N ASN A 356 -6.49 -33.64 8.82
CA ASN A 356 -5.72 -34.88 8.70
C ASN A 356 -5.75 -35.66 10.01
N THR A 357 -5.52 -34.98 11.13
CA THR A 357 -5.48 -35.60 12.46
C THR A 357 -6.83 -35.60 13.16
N LYS A 358 -7.81 -34.84 12.64
CA LYS A 358 -9.10 -34.53 13.29
C LYS A 358 -8.94 -33.87 14.66
N ARG A 359 -7.76 -33.31 14.95
CA ARG A 359 -7.47 -32.63 16.21
C ARG A 359 -7.95 -31.19 16.16
N THR A 360 -8.64 -30.75 17.20
CA THR A 360 -8.90 -29.34 17.44
C THR A 360 -7.60 -28.60 17.75
N ILE A 361 -7.24 -27.64 16.91
CA ILE A 361 -6.10 -26.75 17.10
C ILE A 361 -6.49 -25.59 18.01
N LEU A 362 -7.61 -24.92 17.73
CA LEU A 362 -8.19 -23.89 18.59
C LEU A 362 -9.69 -24.13 18.78
N PRO A 363 -10.19 -24.18 20.03
CA PRO A 363 -11.62 -24.15 20.31
C PRO A 363 -12.18 -22.72 20.18
N PRO A 364 -13.50 -22.52 20.18
CA PRO A 364 -14.09 -21.20 20.33
C PRO A 364 -13.72 -20.59 21.69
N ALA A 365 -13.72 -19.27 21.76
CA ALA A 365 -13.51 -18.54 23.00
C ALA A 365 -14.63 -18.81 24.00
N THR A 366 -14.27 -18.82 25.29
CA THR A 366 -15.23 -19.00 26.40
C THR A 366 -16.18 -17.82 26.55
N GLU A 367 -15.79 -16.64 26.07
CA GLU A 367 -16.60 -15.43 26.01
C GLU A 367 -16.55 -14.90 24.58
N THR A 368 -17.72 -14.71 23.97
CA THR A 368 -17.83 -14.26 22.58
C THR A 368 -17.78 -12.75 22.49
N HIS A 369 -17.20 -12.24 21.41
CA HIS A 369 -17.43 -10.85 21.02
C HIS A 369 -18.89 -10.68 20.56
N PHE A 370 -19.59 -9.68 21.08
CA PHE A 370 -20.97 -9.38 20.74
C PHE A 370 -21.16 -7.92 20.31
N LYS A 371 -22.30 -7.61 19.69
CA LYS A 371 -22.64 -6.26 19.25
C LYS A 371 -22.69 -5.32 20.45
N ASN A 372 -21.98 -4.19 20.38
CA ASN A 372 -21.79 -3.23 21.48
C ASN A 372 -20.92 -3.72 22.66
N GLY A 373 -20.19 -4.82 22.52
CA GLY A 373 -19.27 -5.34 23.56
C GLY A 373 -17.95 -4.58 23.72
N GLY A 374 -17.81 -3.42 23.06
CA GLY A 374 -16.61 -2.57 23.09
C GLY A 374 -16.33 -1.90 21.74
N SER A 375 -15.25 -1.13 21.67
CA SER A 375 -14.81 -0.42 20.47
C SER A 375 -13.59 -1.07 19.79
N ASN A 376 -13.24 -0.60 18.59
CA ASN A 376 -11.99 -0.92 17.89
C ASN A 376 -11.18 0.37 17.67
N THR A 377 -10.84 1.03 18.77
CA THR A 377 -10.07 2.28 18.76
C THR A 377 -8.57 2.00 18.92
N LEU A 378 -7.82 2.28 17.86
CA LEU A 378 -6.39 1.99 17.73
C LEU A 378 -5.69 3.24 17.18
N SER A 379 -4.37 3.28 17.24
CA SER A 379 -3.58 4.35 16.64
C SER A 379 -3.00 3.95 15.28
N ALA A 380 -2.60 4.93 14.47
CA ALA A 380 -1.88 4.66 13.21
C ALA A 380 -0.57 3.91 13.47
N TYR A 381 0.09 4.21 14.59
CA TYR A 381 1.27 3.49 15.05
C TYR A 381 0.98 2.00 15.28
N ASP A 382 -0.13 1.64 15.92
CA ASP A 382 -0.45 0.23 16.23
C ASP A 382 -0.54 -0.61 14.95
N LEU A 383 -1.23 -0.12 13.93
CA LEU A 383 -1.35 -0.83 12.65
C LEU A 383 -0.03 -0.87 11.87
N THR A 384 0.73 0.23 11.88
CA THR A 384 2.08 0.29 11.28
C THR A 384 3.03 -0.70 11.97
N ARG A 385 2.90 -0.85 13.29
CA ARG A 385 3.63 -1.81 14.10
C ARG A 385 3.28 -3.24 13.70
N PHE A 386 2.01 -3.59 13.55
CA PHE A 386 1.63 -4.95 13.14
C PHE A 386 2.05 -5.31 11.72
N ILE A 387 1.90 -4.38 10.77
CA ILE A 387 2.29 -4.66 9.38
C ILE A 387 3.82 -4.76 9.23
N SER A 388 4.61 -3.98 9.99
CA SER A 388 6.08 -4.13 10.00
C SER A 388 6.52 -5.45 10.62
N LEU A 389 5.85 -5.94 11.66
CA LEU A 389 6.14 -7.25 12.25
C LEU A 389 5.92 -8.40 11.25
N LEU A 390 4.95 -8.26 10.37
CA LEU A 390 4.70 -9.22 9.29
C LEU A 390 5.76 -9.09 8.19
N GLY A 391 5.98 -7.87 7.68
CA GLY A 391 6.87 -7.60 6.56
C GLY A 391 8.34 -7.86 6.86
N TRP A 392 8.81 -7.53 8.06
CA TRP A 392 10.20 -7.70 8.49
C TRP A 392 10.43 -8.90 9.40
N HIS A 393 9.52 -9.87 9.45
CA HIS A 393 9.59 -11.02 10.38
C HIS A 393 10.98 -11.65 10.47
N HIS A 394 11.64 -11.88 9.33
CA HIS A 394 12.98 -12.47 9.28
C HIS A 394 14.12 -11.48 9.56
N ALA A 395 13.91 -10.19 9.30
CA ALA A 395 14.92 -9.14 9.49
C ALA A 395 14.92 -8.53 10.89
N ILE A 396 13.90 -8.79 11.72
CA ILE A 396 13.87 -8.36 13.13
C ILE A 396 14.40 -9.45 14.08
N PRO A 397 14.95 -9.07 15.25
CA PRO A 397 15.36 -10.01 16.28
C PRO A 397 14.22 -10.91 16.74
N ALA A 398 14.53 -12.16 17.13
CA ALA A 398 13.52 -13.12 17.57
C ALA A 398 12.67 -12.62 18.75
N THR A 399 13.24 -11.82 19.65
CA THR A 399 12.56 -11.19 20.80
C THR A 399 11.54 -10.12 20.40
N ALA A 400 11.63 -9.59 19.18
CA ALA A 400 10.70 -8.60 18.65
C ALA A 400 9.64 -9.21 17.71
N ARG A 401 9.71 -10.50 17.37
CA ARG A 401 8.77 -11.17 16.45
C ARG A 401 7.41 -11.41 17.10
N LEU A 402 6.37 -11.54 16.27
CA LEU A 402 5.02 -11.92 16.72
C LEU A 402 5.07 -13.20 17.58
N PRO A 403 4.55 -13.19 18.82
CA PRO A 403 4.69 -14.30 19.75
C PRO A 403 4.15 -15.63 19.21
N GLY A 404 5.03 -16.60 19.00
CA GLY A 404 4.68 -17.97 18.59
C GLY A 404 4.28 -18.14 17.12
N ALA A 405 4.14 -17.06 16.35
CA ALA A 405 3.88 -17.14 14.92
C ALA A 405 5.04 -17.81 14.19
N GLN A 406 4.72 -18.65 13.20
CA GLN A 406 5.70 -19.35 12.37
C GLN A 406 5.60 -18.87 10.92
N TRP A 407 6.75 -18.75 10.26
CA TRP A 407 6.81 -18.21 8.90
C TRP A 407 5.96 -18.98 7.90
N HIS A 408 5.93 -20.31 8.00
CA HIS A 408 5.13 -21.16 7.10
C HIS A 408 3.61 -20.86 7.15
N SER A 409 3.14 -20.21 8.22
CA SER A 409 1.76 -19.73 8.36
C SER A 409 1.62 -18.25 8.02
N LEU A 410 2.61 -17.42 8.38
CA LEU A 410 2.63 -15.99 8.01
C LEU A 410 2.70 -15.79 6.49
N GLN A 411 3.42 -16.64 5.75
CA GLN A 411 3.48 -16.56 4.29
C GLN A 411 2.10 -16.66 3.60
N THR A 412 1.14 -17.37 4.22
CA THR A 412 -0.23 -17.46 3.72
C THR A 412 -0.89 -16.08 3.78
N LEU A 413 -0.74 -15.40 4.92
CA LEU A 413 -1.26 -14.04 5.09
C LEU A 413 -0.54 -13.04 4.18
N VAL A 414 0.78 -13.16 3.99
CA VAL A 414 1.54 -12.30 3.06
C VAL A 414 0.97 -12.39 1.64
N ARG A 415 0.74 -13.61 1.13
CA ARG A 415 0.17 -13.80 -0.22
C ARG A 415 -1.24 -13.26 -0.31
N VAL A 416 -2.07 -13.53 0.70
CA VAL A 416 -3.45 -13.05 0.78
C VAL A 416 -3.51 -11.52 0.85
N MET A 417 -2.69 -10.87 1.67
CA MET A 417 -2.62 -9.40 1.76
C MET A 417 -2.05 -8.75 0.50
N GLY A 418 -1.34 -9.51 -0.33
CA GLY A 418 -0.98 -9.08 -1.68
C GLY A 418 -2.21 -8.92 -2.59
N MET A 419 -3.35 -9.55 -2.26
CA MET A 419 -4.61 -9.54 -3.02
C MET A 419 -5.63 -8.48 -2.56
N ASP A 420 -5.29 -7.59 -1.61
CA ASP A 420 -6.19 -6.53 -1.11
C ASP A 420 -6.65 -5.61 -2.26
N THR A 421 -7.87 -5.11 -2.15
CA THR A 421 -8.53 -4.36 -3.22
C THR A 421 -7.93 -2.97 -3.44
N ALA A 422 -7.50 -2.30 -2.37
CA ALA A 422 -6.93 -0.96 -2.46
C ALA A 422 -5.46 -1.01 -2.92
N ARG A 423 -5.21 -0.48 -4.12
CA ARG A 423 -3.88 -0.48 -4.78
C ARG A 423 -3.25 0.91 -4.87
N TYR A 424 -3.36 1.72 -3.81
CA TYR A 424 -2.78 3.07 -3.77
C TYR A 424 -1.26 3.09 -4.01
N VAL A 425 -0.52 2.08 -3.52
CA VAL A 425 0.93 1.97 -3.79
C VAL A 425 1.20 1.70 -5.28
N ASP A 426 0.36 0.92 -5.95
CA ASP A 426 0.51 0.71 -7.40
C ASP A 426 0.19 1.98 -8.18
N ALA A 427 -0.85 2.72 -7.78
CA ALA A 427 -1.20 4.01 -8.36
C ALA A 427 -0.06 5.04 -8.16
N ALA A 428 0.61 5.01 -7.02
CA ALA A 428 1.79 5.81 -6.73
C ALA A 428 2.97 5.40 -7.62
N ILE A 429 3.32 4.11 -7.69
CA ILE A 429 4.43 3.62 -8.52
C ILE A 429 4.20 3.94 -10.00
N ALA A 430 2.98 3.75 -10.50
CA ALA A 430 2.60 4.16 -11.83
C ALA A 430 2.79 5.67 -11.99
N THR A 431 2.16 6.50 -11.15
CA THR A 431 2.23 7.97 -11.24
C THR A 431 3.65 8.52 -11.22
N LEU A 432 4.55 7.87 -10.49
CA LEU A 432 5.96 8.26 -10.39
C LEU A 432 6.84 7.68 -11.52
N GLY A 433 6.29 6.90 -12.45
CA GLY A 433 7.05 6.28 -13.54
C GLY A 433 8.03 5.19 -13.08
N LEU A 434 7.83 4.63 -11.89
CA LEU A 434 8.82 3.75 -11.23
C LEU A 434 8.74 2.29 -11.69
N GLN A 435 7.72 1.90 -12.46
CA GLN A 435 7.46 0.49 -12.81
C GLN A 435 8.66 -0.22 -13.45
N ASN A 436 9.37 0.45 -14.37
CA ASN A 436 10.55 -0.08 -15.06
C ASN A 436 11.86 0.16 -14.29
N GLN A 437 11.79 0.84 -13.15
CA GLN A 437 12.94 1.27 -12.35
C GLN A 437 13.02 0.56 -10.99
N ILE A 438 12.12 -0.39 -10.75
CA ILE A 438 12.13 -1.21 -9.53
C ILE A 438 12.21 -2.69 -9.88
N SER A 439 12.73 -3.48 -8.96
CA SER A 439 12.71 -4.93 -9.08
C SER A 439 12.37 -5.59 -7.74
N ALA A 440 11.90 -6.84 -7.82
CA ALA A 440 11.46 -7.63 -6.67
C ALA A 440 10.44 -6.91 -5.75
N PRO A 441 9.35 -6.34 -6.30
CA PRO A 441 8.37 -5.62 -5.49
C PRO A 441 7.64 -6.56 -4.53
N VAL A 442 7.27 -6.01 -3.38
CA VAL A 442 6.35 -6.57 -2.39
C VAL A 442 5.44 -5.44 -1.94
N VAL A 443 4.14 -5.61 -2.13
CA VAL A 443 3.10 -4.68 -1.66
C VAL A 443 2.02 -5.51 -0.98
N ILE A 444 1.97 -5.45 0.34
CA ILE A 444 0.89 -6.06 1.13
C ILE A 444 0.12 -4.97 1.85
N SER A 445 -1.20 -5.04 1.83
CA SER A 445 -2.03 -3.98 2.41
C SER A 445 -3.34 -4.47 2.99
N LYS A 446 -3.98 -3.58 3.75
CA LYS A 446 -5.39 -3.66 4.11
C LYS A 446 -5.96 -2.24 4.16
N MET A 447 -7.09 -2.06 3.49
CA MET A 447 -7.88 -0.83 3.59
C MET A 447 -9.12 -0.97 4.48
N GLY A 448 -9.66 0.18 4.91
CA GLY A 448 -11.01 0.35 5.45
C GLY A 448 -11.62 1.67 4.98
N PHE A 449 -12.84 1.64 4.45
CA PHE A 449 -13.52 2.78 3.85
C PHE A 449 -14.99 2.79 4.28
N GLY A 450 -15.54 3.96 4.50
CA GLY A 450 -16.97 4.13 4.75
C GLY A 450 -17.33 5.48 5.39
N ARG A 451 -18.63 5.77 5.42
CA ARG A 451 -19.18 6.94 6.10
C ARG A 451 -19.42 6.64 7.57
N SER A 452 -18.83 7.45 8.45
CA SER A 452 -19.17 7.43 9.87
C SER A 452 -20.48 8.17 10.08
N LEU A 453 -21.54 7.47 10.48
CA LEU A 453 -22.82 8.11 10.82
C LEU A 453 -22.71 8.98 12.09
N ILE A 454 -21.85 8.60 13.04
CA ILE A 454 -21.67 9.32 14.31
C ILE A 454 -20.89 10.63 14.08
N ARG A 455 -19.89 10.61 13.19
CA ARG A 455 -19.06 11.76 12.87
C ARG A 455 -19.53 12.53 11.64
N ASP A 456 -20.61 12.06 11.03
CA ASP A 456 -21.24 12.54 9.80
C ASP A 456 -20.25 12.92 8.69
N ARG A 457 -19.37 11.96 8.36
CA ARG A 457 -18.27 12.20 7.41
C ARG A 457 -17.72 10.92 6.82
N THR A 458 -17.13 11.01 5.63
CA THR A 458 -16.47 9.87 4.96
C THR A 458 -15.03 9.71 5.43
N GLU A 459 -14.61 8.46 5.62
CA GLU A 459 -13.28 8.11 6.12
C GLU A 459 -12.68 6.97 5.29
N ALA A 460 -11.40 7.09 4.96
CA ALA A 460 -10.59 6.01 4.41
C ALA A 460 -9.38 5.75 5.29
N THR A 461 -8.99 4.49 5.38
CA THR A 461 -7.83 4.03 6.13
C THR A 461 -7.06 3.07 5.26
N TYR A 462 -5.74 3.19 5.26
CA TYR A 462 -4.89 2.35 4.44
C TYR A 462 -3.63 1.99 5.21
N THR A 463 -3.42 0.70 5.42
CA THR A 463 -2.21 0.15 6.05
C THR A 463 -1.47 -0.68 5.03
N ALA A 464 -0.19 -0.39 4.81
CA ALA A 464 0.61 -1.08 3.81
C ALA A 464 2.05 -1.31 4.29
N PHE A 465 2.63 -2.39 3.78
CA PHE A 465 4.06 -2.63 3.77
C PHE A 465 4.53 -2.73 2.33
N VAL A 466 5.64 -2.05 2.05
CA VAL A 466 6.20 -1.89 0.70
C VAL A 466 7.69 -2.20 0.76
N GLN A 467 8.14 -3.06 -0.13
CA GLN A 467 9.57 -3.33 -0.32
C GLN A 467 9.88 -3.51 -1.81
N PHE A 468 10.96 -2.91 -2.28
CA PHE A 468 11.50 -3.14 -3.62
C PHE A 468 12.97 -2.74 -3.69
N VAL A 469 13.66 -3.19 -4.74
CA VAL A 469 15.00 -2.72 -5.09
C VAL A 469 14.85 -1.60 -6.10
N ASP A 470 15.26 -0.39 -5.71
CA ASP A 470 15.33 0.81 -6.55
C ASP A 470 16.58 0.74 -7.43
N ARG A 471 16.35 0.70 -8.75
CA ARG A 471 17.39 0.62 -9.79
C ARG A 471 17.84 2.01 -10.26
N LEU A 472 17.15 3.09 -9.90
CA LEU A 472 17.64 4.46 -10.16
C LEU A 472 18.94 4.72 -9.38
N ALA A 473 19.05 4.13 -8.18
CA ALA A 473 20.25 4.22 -7.36
C ALA A 473 21.47 3.50 -7.98
N GLU A 474 21.28 2.49 -8.83
CA GLU A 474 22.40 1.81 -9.53
C GLU A 474 23.14 2.76 -10.44
N GLN A 475 22.39 3.66 -11.06
CA GLN A 475 22.92 4.61 -12.04
C GLN A 475 23.75 5.72 -11.38
N THR A 476 23.54 5.97 -10.09
CA THR A 476 24.27 6.99 -9.32
C THR A 476 25.39 6.39 -8.47
N ASN A 477 25.16 5.22 -7.88
CA ASN A 477 26.05 4.63 -6.87
C ASN A 477 26.68 3.29 -7.27
N GLY A 478 26.34 2.73 -8.44
CA GLY A 478 26.83 1.44 -8.92
C GLY A 478 26.12 0.22 -8.32
N GLU A 479 25.18 0.41 -7.39
CA GLU A 479 24.45 -0.65 -6.68
C GLU A 479 22.97 -0.28 -6.47
N GLY A 480 22.09 -1.28 -6.50
CA GLY A 480 20.65 -1.12 -6.26
C GLY A 480 20.39 -0.80 -4.82
N LYS A 481 19.34 -0.03 -4.54
CA LYS A 481 19.02 0.35 -3.17
C LYS A 481 17.73 -0.32 -2.70
N LEU A 482 17.80 -1.07 -1.62
CA LEU A 482 16.62 -1.60 -0.95
C LEU A 482 15.81 -0.44 -0.36
N ARG A 483 14.60 -0.24 -0.86
CA ARG A 483 13.56 0.61 -0.25
C ARG A 483 12.61 -0.32 0.49
N SER A 484 12.51 -0.19 1.81
CA SER A 484 11.63 -1.01 2.64
C SER A 484 10.98 -0.13 3.69
N PHE A 485 9.65 -0.04 3.69
CA PHE A 485 8.91 0.85 4.56
C PHE A 485 7.48 0.35 4.74
N CYS A 486 6.81 0.82 5.78
CA CYS A 486 5.41 0.58 6.00
C CYS A 486 4.74 1.78 6.61
N PHE A 487 3.43 1.86 6.46
CA PHE A 487 2.67 3.01 6.93
C PHE A 487 1.21 2.67 7.18
N THR A 488 0.57 3.51 7.98
CA THR A 488 -0.88 3.57 8.14
C THR A 488 -1.32 5.00 8.03
N LEU A 489 -2.27 5.27 7.15
CA LEU A 489 -2.91 6.57 6.97
C LEU A 489 -4.41 6.48 7.29
N ARG A 490 -4.96 7.58 7.81
CA ARG A 490 -6.40 7.83 7.89
C ARG A 490 -6.71 9.17 7.24
N ALA A 491 -7.55 9.13 6.22
CA ALA A 491 -8.15 10.28 5.58
C ALA A 491 -9.59 10.48 6.09
N ALA A 492 -10.02 11.71 6.29
CA ALA A 492 -11.39 12.04 6.65
C ALA A 492 -11.82 13.39 6.04
N LYS A 493 -13.04 13.46 5.51
CA LYS A 493 -13.59 14.67 4.90
C LYS A 493 -15.07 14.86 5.23
N GLN A 494 -15.47 16.10 5.50
CA GLN A 494 -16.85 16.50 5.78
C GLN A 494 -17.25 17.66 4.86
N LEU A 495 -18.10 17.40 3.88
CA LEU A 495 -18.62 18.37 2.90
C LEU A 495 -20.15 18.42 2.87
N ASN A 496 -20.82 17.60 3.70
CA ASN A 496 -22.28 17.37 3.66
C ASN A 496 -22.76 16.81 2.30
N ASP A 497 -21.84 16.22 1.53
CA ASP A 497 -22.09 15.52 0.28
C ASP A 497 -21.29 14.20 0.31
N PRO A 498 -21.94 13.07 0.66
CA PRO A 498 -21.25 11.79 0.82
C PRO A 498 -20.49 11.33 -0.43
N ILE A 499 -21.01 11.62 -1.63
CA ILE A 499 -20.38 11.24 -2.89
C ILE A 499 -19.11 12.06 -3.08
N GLN A 500 -19.19 13.39 -2.96
CA GLN A 500 -18.01 14.24 -3.11
C GLN A 500 -16.96 13.97 -2.03
N GLU A 501 -17.38 13.71 -0.79
CA GLU A 501 -16.45 13.31 0.28
C GLU A 501 -15.71 12.02 -0.06
N ALA A 502 -16.42 10.99 -0.57
CA ALA A 502 -15.81 9.73 -0.98
C ALA A 502 -14.76 9.95 -2.08
N LEU A 503 -15.09 10.77 -3.09
CA LEU A 503 -14.21 11.06 -4.20
C LEU A 503 -12.96 11.85 -3.75
N GLU A 504 -13.14 12.88 -2.91
CA GLU A 504 -12.00 13.64 -2.39
C GLU A 504 -11.11 12.78 -1.49
N VAL A 505 -11.69 11.94 -0.63
CA VAL A 505 -10.95 11.06 0.28
C VAL A 505 -10.11 10.04 -0.49
N ASP A 506 -10.65 9.42 -1.52
CA ASP A 506 -9.93 8.43 -2.33
C ASP A 506 -8.78 9.07 -3.14
N ALA A 507 -9.06 10.20 -3.81
CA ALA A 507 -8.03 10.97 -4.52
C ALA A 507 -6.94 11.49 -3.57
N ARG A 508 -7.33 11.94 -2.37
CA ARG A 508 -6.40 12.38 -1.35
C ARG A 508 -5.53 11.23 -0.85
N MET A 509 -6.11 10.07 -0.52
CA MET A 509 -5.32 8.91 -0.10
C MET A 509 -4.28 8.53 -1.16
N ALA A 510 -4.67 8.49 -2.44
CA ALA A 510 -3.75 8.20 -3.54
C ALA A 510 -2.61 9.22 -3.66
N THR A 511 -2.92 10.51 -3.49
CA THR A 511 -1.94 11.61 -3.54
C THR A 511 -0.90 11.47 -2.44
N GLU A 512 -1.34 11.25 -1.20
CA GLU A 512 -0.46 11.26 -0.05
C GLU A 512 0.40 9.99 0.02
N VAL A 513 -0.13 8.85 -0.44
CA VAL A 513 0.68 7.64 -0.68
C VAL A 513 1.72 7.89 -1.78
N THR A 514 1.36 8.59 -2.85
CA THR A 514 2.30 8.97 -3.92
C THR A 514 3.43 9.83 -3.38
N GLU A 515 3.14 10.82 -2.55
CA GLU A 515 4.14 11.69 -1.94
C GLU A 515 5.06 10.92 -0.98
N ILE A 516 4.53 9.97 -0.19
CA ILE A 516 5.35 9.09 0.66
C ILE A 516 6.32 8.25 -0.18
N VAL A 517 5.83 7.59 -1.24
CA VAL A 517 6.68 6.75 -2.12
C VAL A 517 7.75 7.61 -2.79
N ARG A 518 7.37 8.79 -3.31
CA ARG A 518 8.30 9.76 -3.92
C ARG A 518 9.42 10.12 -2.96
N ARG A 519 9.09 10.58 -1.74
CA ARG A 519 10.07 10.99 -0.72
C ARG A 519 10.94 9.85 -0.20
N VAL A 520 10.48 8.59 -0.24
CA VAL A 520 11.31 7.42 0.09
C VAL A 520 12.36 7.19 -1.00
N VAL A 521 11.97 7.28 -2.27
CA VAL A 521 12.86 7.09 -3.42
C VAL A 521 13.84 8.26 -3.57
N THR A 522 13.38 9.50 -3.39
CA THR A 522 14.22 10.72 -3.45
C THR A 522 14.98 11.00 -2.16
N GLU A 523 14.82 10.16 -1.14
CA GLU A 523 15.55 10.24 0.14
C GLU A 523 15.26 11.52 0.94
N GLU A 524 14.07 12.08 0.75
CA GLU A 524 13.57 13.24 1.49
C GLU A 524 12.90 12.85 2.81
N LEU A 525 12.41 11.60 2.93
CA LEU A 525 11.73 11.09 4.13
C LEU A 525 12.67 10.41 5.14
N ILE A 526 13.93 10.18 4.75
CA ILE A 526 14.91 9.49 5.60
C ILE A 526 15.56 10.36 6.63
#